data_AF-A0A3D4RMI4-F1
#
_entry.id   AF-A0A3D4RMI4-F1
#
_cell.length_a   1.000
_cell.length_b   1.000
_cell.length_c   1.000
_cell.angle_alpha   90.00
_cell.angle_beta   90.00
_cell.angle_gamma   90.00
#
_symmetry.space_group_name_H-M   'P 1'
#
loop_
_entity.id
_entity.type
_entity.pdbx_description
1 polymer ?
#
loop_
_entity_poly.entity_id
_entity_poly.type
_entity_poly.pdbx_seq_one_letter_code
_entity_poly.pdbx_strand_id
1 'polypeptide(L)' 'MPNATGKDKSKMAIYLCFVQHILYSLYPTGKAAIVVPTGFITASTGIAYKIRERIVEEGWLRGVVSMPS' A
#
# COMPACT_ATOMS: atom_id res chain seq x y z
N MET A 1 -1.50 -18.44 7.24
CA MET A 1 -2.23 -17.19 6.88
C MET A 1 -1.62 -16.04 7.67
N PRO A 2 -1.52 -14.82 7.13
CA PRO A 2 -1.05 -13.68 7.93
C PRO A 2 -2.01 -13.51 9.09
N ASN A 3 -1.54 -13.74 10.32
CA ASN A 3 -2.34 -13.57 11.52
C ASN A 3 -2.65 -12.08 11.67
N ALA A 4 -3.85 -11.69 11.25
CA ALA A 4 -4.42 -10.39 11.52
C ALA A 4 -4.64 -10.29 13.03
N THR A 5 -3.66 -9.71 13.73
CA THR A 5 -3.74 -9.43 15.16
C THR A 5 -4.80 -8.36 15.43
N GLY A 6 -5.78 -8.69 16.28
CA GLY A 6 -6.66 -7.73 16.94
C GLY A 6 -8.12 -7.76 16.48
N LYS A 7 -9.02 -8.01 17.44
CA LYS A 7 -10.49 -8.06 17.28
C LYS A 7 -11.15 -6.69 16.99
N ASP A 8 -10.37 -5.62 16.81
CA ASP A 8 -10.86 -4.28 16.47
C ASP A 8 -10.85 -4.06 14.95
N LYS A 9 -11.95 -4.44 14.30
CA LYS A 9 -12.15 -4.26 12.85
C LYS A 9 -11.97 -2.81 12.37
N SER A 10 -12.19 -1.84 13.25
CA SER A 10 -12.01 -0.40 12.99
C SER A 10 -10.55 0.06 12.91
N LYS A 11 -9.61 -0.69 13.52
CA LYS A 11 -8.17 -0.40 13.51
C LYS A 11 -7.39 -1.29 12.52
N MET A 12 -8.05 -2.24 11.86
CA MET A 12 -7.39 -3.03 10.83
C MET A 12 -7.04 -2.15 9.63
N ALA A 13 -5.75 -2.11 9.30
CA ALA A 13 -5.25 -1.52 8.07
C ALA A 13 -5.61 -2.41 6.86
N ILE A 14 -6.90 -2.62 6.60
CA ILE A 14 -7.43 -3.42 5.48
C ILE A 14 -6.84 -2.94 4.15
N TYR A 15 -6.55 -1.65 4.04
CA TYR A 15 -5.93 -1.06 2.86
C TYR A 15 -4.55 -1.65 2.54
N LEU A 16 -3.77 -2.13 3.52
CA LEU A 16 -2.47 -2.78 3.24
C LEU A 16 -2.63 -4.09 2.49
N CYS A 17 -3.66 -4.88 2.82
CA CYS A 17 -4.00 -6.09 2.08
C CYS A 17 -4.54 -5.74 0.68
N PHE A 18 -5.33 -4.67 0.59
CA PHE A 18 -5.86 -4.19 -0.69
C PHE A 18 -4.74 -3.74 -1.65
N VAL A 19 -3.75 -2.99 -1.18
CA VAL A 19 -2.59 -2.59 -1.99
C VAL A 19 -1.81 -3.82 -2.46
N GLN A 20 -1.53 -4.77 -1.56
CA GLN A 20 -0.85 -6.01 -1.94
C GLN A 20 -1.63 -6.83 -2.98
N HIS A 21 -2.96 -6.88 -2.85
CA HIS A 21 -3.82 -7.55 -3.81
C HIS A 21 -3.74 -6.90 -5.20
N ILE A 22 -3.82 -5.57 -5.27
CA ILE A 22 -3.69 -4.84 -6.55
C ILE A 22 -2.33 -5.12 -7.20
N LEU A 23 -1.24 -5.06 -6.42
CA LEU A 23 0.10 -5.33 -6.94
C LEU A 23 0.24 -6.76 -7.49
N TYR A 24 -0.38 -7.75 -6.84
CA TYR A 24 -0.36 -9.14 -7.30
C TYR A 24 -1.25 -9.39 -8.52
N SER A 25 -2.40 -8.71 -8.58
CA SER A 25 -3.38 -8.87 -9.66
C SER A 25 -3.09 -8.04 -10.90
N LEU A 26 -2.09 -7.15 -10.87
CA LEU A 26 -1.72 -6.34 -12.02
C LEU A 26 -1.02 -7.18 -13.10
N TYR A 27 -1.44 -7.00 -14.36
CA TYR A 27 -0.70 -7.51 -15.50
C TYR A 27 0.67 -6.81 -15.64
N PRO A 28 1.66 -7.41 -16.32
CA PRO A 28 3.01 -6.85 -16.45
C PRO A 28 3.05 -5.42 -17.04
N THR A 29 2.07 -5.06 -17.85
CA THR A 29 1.92 -3.72 -18.46
C THR A 29 0.77 -2.91 -17.84
N GLY A 30 0.17 -3.43 -16.77
CA GLY A 30 -0.95 -2.83 -16.07
C GLY A 30 -0.56 -1.53 -15.38
N LYS A 31 -1.56 -0.67 -15.17
CA LYS A 31 -1.41 0.61 -14.45
C LYS A 31 -2.51 0.69 -13.40
N ALA A 32 -2.16 1.13 -12.21
CA ALA A 32 -3.11 1.39 -11.13
C ALA A 32 -2.86 2.76 -10.51
N ALA A 33 -3.92 3.37 -10.01
CA ALA A 33 -3.86 4.52 -9.12
C ALA A 33 -4.60 4.13 -7.83
N ILE A 34 -3.94 4.29 -6.69
CA ILE A 34 -4.48 3.88 -5.40
C ILE A 34 -4.48 5.09 -4.48
N VAL A 35 -5.66 5.42 -3.94
CA VAL A 35 -5.79 6.45 -2.91
C VAL A 35 -5.45 5.83 -1.57
N VAL A 36 -4.49 6.44 -0.87
CA VAL A 36 -3.98 5.95 0.42
C VAL A 36 -3.92 7.09 1.44
N PRO A 37 -4.02 6.79 2.75
CA PRO A 37 -3.85 7.81 3.79
C PRO A 37 -2.43 8.39 3.81
N THR A 38 -2.28 9.63 4.29
CA THR A 38 -0.96 10.28 4.46
C THR A 38 0.00 9.45 5.31
N GLY A 39 -0.51 8.73 6.32
CA GLY A 39 0.28 7.83 7.16
C GLY A 39 0.95 6.68 6.40
N PHE A 40 0.40 6.25 5.26
CA PHE A 40 1.06 5.26 4.41
C PHE A 40 2.31 5.84 3.74
N ILE A 41 2.28 7.13 3.36
CA ILE A 41 3.39 7.84 2.71
C ILE A 41 4.49 8.18 3.72
N THR A 42 4.17 8.36 5.00
CA THR A 42 5.16 8.75 6.02
C THR A 42 5.68 7.60 6.88
N ALA A 43 5.13 6.39 6.76
CA ALA A 43 5.50 5.25 7.61
C ALA A 43 6.99 4.87 7.48
N SER A 44 7.77 5.02 8.54
CA SER A 44 9.20 4.68 8.53
C SER A 44 9.48 3.19 8.78
N THR A 45 8.49 2.43 9.27
CA THR A 45 8.63 1.02 9.62
C THR A 45 7.37 0.21 9.30
N GLY A 46 7.48 -1.12 9.34
CA GLY A 46 6.35 -2.04 9.16
C GLY A 46 6.00 -2.37 7.71
N ILE A 47 4.81 -2.95 7.51
CA ILE A 47 4.36 -3.49 6.22
C ILE A 47 4.19 -2.36 5.17
N ALA A 48 3.70 -1.20 5.57
CA ALA A 48 3.54 -0.04 4.69
C ALA A 48 4.87 0.45 4.09
N TYR A 49 5.95 0.41 4.88
CA TYR A 49 7.30 0.73 4.41
C TYR A 49 7.77 -0.31 3.38
N LYS A 50 7.70 -1.61 3.72
CA LYS A 50 8.12 -2.70 2.82
C LYS A 50 7.39 -2.73 1.47
N ILE A 51 6.09 -2.42 1.47
CA ILE A 51 5.31 -2.34 0.22
C ILE A 51 5.87 -1.21 -0.66
N ARG A 52 6.16 -0.04 -0.09
CA ARG A 52 6.68 1.09 -0.85
C ARG A 52 8.11 0.89 -1.30
N GLU A 53 8.95 0.32 -0.46
CA GLU A 53 10.31 -0.10 -0.80
C GLU A 53 10.28 -0.97 -2.06
N ARG A 54 9.46 -2.04 -2.06
CA ARG A 54 9.30 -2.90 -3.24
C ARG A 54 8.79 -2.16 -4.48
N ILE A 55 7.78 -1.29 -4.36
CA ILE A 55 7.26 -0.51 -5.49
C ILE A 55 8.34 0.40 -6.11
N VAL A 56 9.23 0.94 -5.28
CA VAL A 56 10.32 1.83 -5.73
C VAL A 56 11.47 1.03 -6.32
N GLU A 57 11.90 -0.05 -5.67
CA GLU A 57 12.98 -0.93 -6.15
C GLU A 57 12.68 -1.53 -7.52
N GLU A 58 11.42 -1.93 -7.75
CA GLU A 58 10.97 -2.49 -9.02
C GLU A 58 10.69 -1.40 -10.09
N GLY A 59 10.84 -0.12 -9.75
CA GLY A 59 10.62 1.00 -10.67
C GLY A 59 9.15 1.20 -11.08
N TRP A 60 8.19 0.71 -10.30
CA TRP A 60 6.75 0.78 -10.61
C TRP A 60 6.11 2.13 -10.26
N LEU A 61 6.80 2.95 -9.48
CA LEU A 61 6.29 4.25 -9.07
C LEU A 61 6.39 5.29 -10.19
N ARG A 62 5.24 5.73 -10.71
CA ARG A 62 5.19 6.79 -11.72
C ARG A 62 5.10 8.20 -11.14
N GLY A 63 4.50 8.35 -9.96
CA GLY A 63 4.29 9.65 -9.33
C GLY A 63 3.38 9.55 -8.11
N VAL A 64 3.45 10.57 -7.25
CA VAL A 64 2.62 10.69 -6.05
C VAL A 64 1.95 12.07 -6.10
N VAL A 65 0.66 12.11 -5.84
CA VAL A 65 -0.12 13.36 -5.77
C VAL A 65 -0.66 13.52 -4.37
N SER A 66 -0.29 14.60 -3.70
CA SER A 66 -0.90 15.03 -2.45
C SER A 66 -2.17 15.81 -2.77
N MET A 67 -3.34 15.29 -2.40
CA MET A 67 -4.57 16.08 -2.49
C MET A 67 -4.67 17.04 -1.28
N PRO A 68 -5.02 18.32 -1.50
CA PRO A 68 -5.37 19.23 -0.42
C PRO A 68 -6.68 18.76 0.24
N SER A 69 -6.77 18.95 1.56
CA SER A 69 -7.91 18.55 2.40
C SER A 69 -9.17 19.38 2.12
#